data_AF-A0A078BCS7-F1
#
_entry.id   AF-A0A078BCS7-F1
#
_cell.length_a   1.000
_cell.length_b   1.000
_cell.length_c   1.000
_cell.angle_alpha   90.00
_cell.angle_beta   90.00
_cell.angle_gamma   90.00
#
_symmetry.space_group_name_H-M   'P 1'
#
loop_
_entity.id
_entity.type
_entity.pdbx_description
1 polymer ?
#
loop_
_entity_poly.entity_id
_entity_poly.type
_entity_poly.pdbx_seq_one_letter_code
_entity_poly.pdbx_strand_id
1 'polypeptide(L)'
;MESKTHSQYQDESSRYVDQKTAGRRLRVDGNKRTEEELRQMLRLAEVENKELKDSLRYVEIQLAKTRENYTNVCKKYEEAQEEIQKCHEQINRQTNINHAQAQQIEEMGKKMDEFVASQKEMYEKSKFKVSSYQNEIDIREEEINRLKRQIGQRDEDISNLNMRVGTISDRMRDIEEELELKSGENNRLRNQVADLEKTVQDLYVSRKGDGSFQVELDKLKADNERLILLLQNTCESEVLREAKSLNKSNMNSSFNTGSSKQKGRGASNERSRGKSAGAYQTGASNASGNQNLSNEWIPTEAVRAIQKIKEIFNGQMTETCVSQILYELNGIWRAIMRKENEAIKKKLTDQIQDLRRQLITKRAFDEEEAHKEISRLKKELQFAQKQSKSKNKYNGSAASSHTTYKENDQRESSANPLANMKQQHQKNDNNNQQLKNRITQLEKQRLNAKAVEMMGALSNSDEISSGKYGGGIRHRQDQQMTMNDEQFSGKNIFNYQQNVLPEGKGGLHGQDNMSHSFNYSDYS
;
A
#
# COMPACT_ATOMS: atom_id res chain seq x y z
N MET A 1 -11.32 2.80 -64.30
CA MET A 1 -11.00 1.80 -65.34
C MET A 1 -11.98 2.01 -66.47
N GLU A 2 -11.47 2.43 -67.60
CA GLU A 2 -12.20 2.62 -68.84
C GLU A 2 -12.83 1.29 -69.29
N SER A 3 -14.07 1.32 -69.73
CA SER A 3 -14.66 0.21 -70.47
C SER A 3 -15.39 0.79 -71.69
N LYS A 4 -14.59 0.93 -72.76
CA LYS A 4 -15.05 0.96 -74.13
C LYS A 4 -15.80 -0.34 -74.43
N THR A 5 -17.06 -0.23 -74.84
CA THR A 5 -17.79 -1.24 -75.60
C THR A 5 -18.35 -0.45 -76.80
N HIS A 6 -17.75 -0.46 -77.99
CA HIS A 6 -17.61 -1.55 -78.95
C HIS A 6 -18.90 -2.35 -79.12
N SER A 7 -19.83 -1.82 -79.92
CA SER A 7 -20.90 -2.59 -80.53
C SER A 7 -20.73 -2.50 -82.04
N GLN A 8 -20.05 -3.51 -82.55
CA GLN A 8 -19.82 -3.80 -83.95
C GLN A 8 -20.64 -5.06 -84.26
N TYR A 9 -21.73 -4.88 -85.01
CA TYR A 9 -22.52 -5.87 -85.75
C TYR A 9 -23.09 -5.03 -86.93
N GLN A 10 -22.66 -5.09 -88.20
CA GLN A 10 -22.41 -6.25 -89.09
C GLN A 10 -23.48 -7.32 -88.92
N ASP A 11 -24.21 -7.78 -89.93
CA ASP A 11 -24.24 -7.54 -91.36
C ASP A 11 -25.49 -8.27 -91.89
N GLU A 12 -25.81 -8.07 -93.17
CA GLU A 12 -26.43 -9.09 -94.04
C GLU A 12 -27.84 -9.61 -93.72
N SER A 13 -28.83 -9.04 -94.43
CA SER A 13 -29.59 -9.81 -95.44
C SER A 13 -30.34 -8.85 -96.36
N SER A 14 -30.07 -8.81 -97.68
CA SER A 14 -30.38 -9.88 -98.65
C SER A 14 -31.91 -10.06 -98.68
N ARG A 15 -32.67 -9.95 -99.76
CA ARG A 15 -32.43 -10.09 -101.20
C ARG A 15 -33.84 -10.09 -101.81
N TYR A 16 -34.03 -9.53 -103.00
CA TYR A 16 -35.15 -9.80 -103.94
C TYR A 16 -36.55 -9.33 -103.44
N VAL A 17 -37.44 -8.74 -104.24
CA VAL A 17 -37.85 -9.06 -105.61
C VAL A 17 -38.22 -7.78 -106.36
N ASP A 18 -37.53 -7.58 -107.47
CA ASP A 18 -37.96 -6.82 -108.63
C ASP A 18 -39.22 -7.48 -109.21
N GLN A 19 -40.35 -6.78 -109.28
CA GLN A 19 -41.47 -7.19 -110.12
C GLN A 19 -42.07 -5.99 -110.85
N LYS A 20 -41.38 -5.58 -111.90
CA LYS A 20 -42.00 -5.03 -113.11
C LYS A 20 -43.17 -5.93 -113.54
N THR A 21 -44.39 -5.44 -113.40
CA THR A 21 -45.53 -5.98 -114.17
C THR A 21 -46.07 -4.88 -115.06
N ALA A 22 -45.76 -5.01 -116.35
CA ALA A 22 -46.24 -4.17 -117.42
C ALA A 22 -47.77 -4.30 -117.56
N GLY A 23 -48.51 -3.24 -117.23
CA GLY A 23 -49.92 -3.11 -117.56
C GLY A 23 -50.09 -2.64 -119.01
N ARG A 24 -50.29 -3.60 -119.92
CA ARG A 24 -50.70 -3.34 -121.31
C ARG A 24 -51.94 -2.45 -121.36
N ARG A 25 -51.88 -1.39 -122.17
CA ARG A 25 -53.07 -0.71 -122.70
C ARG A 25 -53.88 -1.71 -123.53
N LEU A 26 -55.01 -2.18 -123.02
CA LEU A 26 -56.07 -2.75 -123.86
C LEU A 26 -56.83 -1.59 -124.51
N ARG A 27 -56.69 -1.45 -125.83
CA ARG A 27 -57.74 -0.87 -126.66
C ARG A 27 -58.90 -1.86 -126.68
N VAL A 28 -60.11 -1.40 -126.40
CA VAL A 28 -61.34 -2.15 -126.67
C VAL A 28 -62.07 -1.36 -127.74
N ASP A 29 -61.77 -1.70 -128.99
CA ASP A 29 -62.63 -1.32 -130.12
C ASP A 29 -63.91 -2.17 -130.04
N GLY A 30 -65.01 -1.52 -130.37
CA GLY A 30 -66.35 -1.96 -130.05
C GLY A 30 -66.72 -3.33 -130.61
N ASN A 31 -67.46 -4.09 -129.81
CA ASN A 31 -68.66 -4.79 -130.25
C ASN A 31 -69.38 -5.37 -129.03
N LYS A 32 -70.62 -4.91 -128.85
CA LYS A 32 -71.68 -5.39 -127.93
C LYS A 32 -71.24 -6.50 -126.97
N ARG A 33 -70.50 -6.09 -125.93
CA ARG A 33 -70.43 -6.83 -124.67
C ARG A 33 -71.86 -6.98 -124.17
N THR A 34 -72.33 -8.20 -124.03
CA THR A 34 -73.63 -8.48 -123.44
C THR A 34 -73.63 -7.89 -122.02
N GLU A 35 -74.73 -7.25 -121.62
CA GLU A 35 -74.90 -6.60 -120.31
C GLU A 35 -74.48 -7.50 -119.12
N GLU A 36 -74.55 -8.82 -119.33
CA GLU A 36 -74.09 -9.89 -118.44
C GLU A 36 -72.57 -9.82 -118.12
N GLU A 37 -71.70 -9.59 -119.10
CA GLU A 37 -70.24 -9.53 -118.89
C GLU A 37 -69.83 -8.30 -118.08
N LEU A 38 -70.52 -7.16 -118.28
CA LEU A 38 -70.32 -5.96 -117.50
C LEU A 38 -70.73 -6.17 -116.04
N ARG A 39 -71.86 -6.87 -115.81
CA ARG A 39 -72.30 -7.24 -114.45
C ARG A 39 -71.33 -8.22 -113.77
N GLN A 40 -70.79 -9.19 -114.50
CA GLN A 40 -69.77 -10.10 -113.97
C GLN A 40 -68.47 -9.38 -113.61
N MET A 41 -68.01 -8.47 -114.47
CA MET A 41 -66.84 -7.65 -114.19
C MET A 41 -67.05 -6.74 -112.95
N LEU A 42 -68.24 -6.16 -112.82
CA LEU A 42 -68.57 -5.35 -111.64
C LEU A 42 -68.53 -6.20 -110.35
N ARG A 43 -69.08 -7.42 -110.37
CA ARG A 43 -69.02 -8.36 -109.23
C ARG A 43 -67.58 -8.74 -108.88
N LEU A 44 -66.73 -9.01 -109.87
CA LEU A 44 -65.32 -9.30 -109.63
C LEU A 44 -64.59 -8.09 -109.01
N ALA A 45 -64.85 -6.88 -109.51
CA ALA A 45 -64.31 -5.66 -108.94
C ALA A 45 -64.81 -5.40 -107.51
N GLU A 46 -66.08 -5.71 -107.21
CA GLU A 46 -66.64 -5.63 -105.85
C GLU A 46 -65.99 -6.64 -104.90
N VAL A 47 -65.75 -7.88 -105.35
CA VAL A 47 -65.04 -8.91 -104.58
C VAL A 47 -63.60 -8.48 -104.31
N GLU A 48 -62.87 -8.02 -105.32
CA GLU A 48 -61.50 -7.52 -105.16
C GLU A 48 -61.45 -6.30 -104.22
N ASN A 49 -62.40 -5.36 -104.34
CA ASN A 49 -62.48 -4.21 -103.43
C ASN A 49 -62.73 -4.64 -101.98
N LYS A 50 -63.54 -5.69 -101.79
CA LYS A 50 -63.79 -6.27 -100.47
C LYS A 50 -62.53 -6.94 -99.90
N GLU A 51 -61.82 -7.74 -100.70
CA GLU A 51 -60.56 -8.37 -100.29
C GLU A 51 -59.47 -7.33 -99.97
N LEU A 52 -59.36 -6.26 -100.76
CA LEU A 52 -58.44 -5.15 -100.49
C LEU A 52 -58.80 -4.42 -99.20
N LYS A 53 -60.09 -4.21 -98.91
CA LYS A 53 -60.55 -3.63 -97.65
C LYS A 53 -60.25 -4.53 -96.46
N ASP A 54 -60.47 -5.83 -96.59
CA ASP A 54 -60.16 -6.81 -95.53
C ASP A 54 -58.65 -6.91 -95.29
N SER A 55 -57.83 -6.87 -96.35
CA SER A 55 -56.36 -6.82 -96.28
C SER A 55 -55.87 -5.53 -95.62
N LEU A 56 -56.41 -4.37 -96.01
CA LEU A 56 -56.10 -3.09 -95.39
C LEU A 56 -56.45 -3.11 -93.89
N ARG A 57 -57.66 -3.58 -93.54
CA ARG A 57 -58.09 -3.72 -92.14
C ARG A 57 -57.18 -4.68 -91.36
N TYR A 58 -56.74 -5.78 -91.97
CA TYR A 58 -55.79 -6.71 -91.35
C TYR A 58 -54.46 -6.02 -91.06
N VAL A 59 -53.90 -5.27 -92.02
CA VAL A 59 -52.66 -4.50 -91.84
C VAL A 59 -52.82 -3.43 -90.77
N GLU A 60 -53.94 -2.71 -90.72
CA GLU A 60 -54.22 -1.72 -89.68
C GLU A 60 -54.27 -2.34 -88.28
N ILE A 61 -54.90 -3.51 -88.14
CA ILE A 61 -54.93 -4.26 -86.88
C ILE A 61 -53.52 -4.71 -86.48
N GLN A 62 -52.71 -5.20 -87.43
CA GLN A 62 -51.33 -5.60 -87.15
C GLN A 62 -50.45 -4.42 -86.76
N LEU A 63 -50.65 -3.27 -87.40
CA LEU A 63 -49.95 -2.03 -87.05
C LEU A 63 -50.35 -1.56 -85.64
N ALA A 64 -51.65 -1.63 -85.30
CA ALA A 64 -52.14 -1.29 -83.98
C ALA A 64 -51.55 -2.22 -82.90
N LYS A 65 -51.55 -3.54 -83.13
CA LYS A 65 -50.92 -4.54 -82.24
C LYS A 65 -49.42 -4.29 -82.06
N THR A 66 -48.72 -3.97 -83.15
CA THR A 66 -47.28 -3.70 -83.11
C THR A 66 -46.98 -2.43 -82.30
N ARG A 67 -47.81 -1.38 -82.46
CA ARG A 67 -47.70 -0.15 -81.65
C ARG A 67 -47.98 -0.42 -80.18
N GLU A 68 -49.03 -1.16 -79.86
CA GLU A 68 -49.35 -1.56 -78.48
C GLU A 68 -48.20 -2.36 -77.86
N ASN A 69 -47.68 -3.37 -78.58
CA ASN A 69 -46.51 -4.15 -78.15
C ASN A 69 -45.28 -3.25 -77.92
N TYR A 70 -45.00 -2.32 -78.83
CA TYR A 70 -43.91 -1.37 -78.67
C TYR A 70 -44.09 -0.52 -77.40
N THR A 71 -45.28 0.03 -77.15
CA THR A 71 -45.55 0.80 -75.93
C THR A 71 -45.39 -0.04 -74.66
N ASN A 72 -45.78 -1.31 -74.69
CA ASN A 72 -45.61 -2.24 -73.57
C ASN A 72 -44.14 -2.56 -73.32
N VAL A 73 -43.33 -2.72 -74.39
CA VAL A 73 -41.88 -2.93 -74.27
C VAL A 73 -41.20 -1.67 -73.72
N CYS A 74 -41.57 -0.48 -74.19
CA CYS A 74 -41.04 0.78 -73.64
C CYS A 74 -41.34 0.93 -72.15
N LYS A 75 -42.58 0.66 -71.70
CA LYS A 75 -42.93 0.69 -70.27
C LYS A 75 -42.10 -0.29 -69.45
N LYS A 76 -41.93 -1.53 -69.91
CA LYS A 76 -41.09 -2.53 -69.23
C LYS A 76 -39.63 -2.11 -69.16
N TYR A 77 -39.13 -1.45 -70.21
CA TYR A 77 -37.77 -0.91 -70.22
C TYR A 77 -37.60 0.23 -69.21
N GLU A 78 -38.56 1.16 -69.14
CA GLU A 78 -38.58 2.23 -68.14
C GLU A 78 -38.65 1.68 -66.71
N GLU A 79 -39.54 0.72 -66.43
CA GLU A 79 -39.64 0.02 -65.14
C GLU A 79 -38.31 -0.65 -64.75
N ALA A 80 -37.69 -1.39 -65.68
CA ALA A 80 -36.39 -2.02 -65.44
C ALA A 80 -35.28 -0.98 -65.18
N GLN A 81 -35.32 0.17 -65.86
CA GLN A 81 -34.36 1.26 -65.65
C GLN A 81 -34.53 1.90 -64.27
N GLU A 82 -35.77 2.08 -63.79
CA GLU A 82 -36.05 2.56 -62.43
C GLU A 82 -35.57 1.56 -61.36
N GLU A 83 -35.76 0.26 -61.58
CA GLU A 83 -35.26 -0.78 -60.67
C GLU A 83 -33.73 -0.79 -60.60
N ILE A 84 -33.06 -0.66 -61.74
CA ILE A 84 -31.60 -0.51 -61.81
C ILE A 84 -31.16 0.71 -61.01
N GLN A 85 -31.84 1.85 -61.14
CA GLN A 85 -31.51 3.06 -60.38
C GLN A 85 -31.67 2.86 -58.87
N LYS A 86 -32.77 2.22 -58.43
CA LYS A 86 -33.00 1.87 -57.01
C LYS A 86 -31.91 0.95 -56.47
N CYS A 87 -31.49 -0.05 -57.25
CA CYS A 87 -30.37 -0.93 -56.90
C CYS A 87 -29.06 -0.17 -56.75
N HIS A 88 -28.74 0.76 -57.66
CA HIS A 88 -27.53 1.59 -57.55
C HIS A 88 -27.54 2.47 -56.30
N GLU A 89 -28.68 3.09 -55.98
CA GLU A 89 -28.83 3.87 -54.74
C GLU A 89 -28.63 3.00 -53.49
N GLN A 90 -29.16 1.78 -53.48
CA GLN A 90 -28.99 0.85 -52.38
C GLN A 90 -27.52 0.41 -52.22
N ILE A 91 -26.83 0.11 -53.32
CA ILE A 91 -25.40 -0.22 -53.33
C ILE A 91 -24.57 0.95 -52.78
N ASN A 92 -24.87 2.18 -53.19
CA ASN A 92 -24.18 3.37 -52.70
C ASN A 92 -24.40 3.59 -51.19
N ARG A 93 -25.63 3.43 -50.70
CA ARG A 93 -25.92 3.49 -49.25
C ARG A 93 -25.14 2.42 -48.49
N GLN A 94 -25.12 1.18 -48.99
CA GLN A 94 -24.39 0.09 -48.35
C GLN A 94 -22.87 0.33 -48.37
N THR A 95 -22.35 0.91 -49.45
CA THR A 95 -20.93 1.27 -49.59
C THR A 95 -20.53 2.31 -48.54
N ASN A 96 -21.37 3.33 -48.33
CA ASN A 96 -21.14 4.35 -47.30
C ASN A 96 -21.19 3.77 -45.88
N ILE A 97 -22.12 2.85 -45.60
CA ILE A 97 -22.20 2.14 -44.31
C ILE A 97 -20.93 1.31 -44.08
N ASN A 98 -20.51 0.54 -45.08
CA ASN A 98 -19.29 -0.28 -44.99
C ASN A 98 -18.04 0.60 -44.78
N HIS A 99 -17.97 1.75 -45.46
CA HIS A 99 -16.86 2.70 -45.27
C HIS A 99 -16.82 3.27 -43.85
N ALA A 100 -17.98 3.67 -43.29
CA ALA A 100 -18.06 4.14 -41.91
C ALA A 100 -17.70 3.04 -40.89
N GLN A 101 -18.12 1.79 -41.13
CA GLN A 101 -17.74 0.65 -40.29
C GLN A 101 -16.23 0.38 -40.36
N ALA A 102 -15.62 0.46 -41.54
CA ALA A 102 -14.18 0.29 -41.71
C ALA A 102 -13.38 1.36 -40.93
N GLN A 103 -13.81 2.62 -40.99
CA GLN A 103 -13.21 3.71 -40.21
C GLN A 103 -13.33 3.46 -38.70
N GLN A 104 -14.50 3.00 -38.23
CA GLN A 104 -14.70 2.68 -36.82
C GLN A 104 -13.80 1.53 -36.35
N ILE A 105 -13.62 0.49 -37.19
CA ILE A 105 -12.70 -0.61 -36.91
C ILE A 105 -11.26 -0.09 -36.83
N GLU A 106 -10.85 0.80 -37.72
CA GLU A 106 -9.52 1.41 -37.69
C GLU A 106 -9.29 2.24 -36.42
N GLU A 107 -10.26 3.06 -36.00
CA GLU A 107 -10.17 3.84 -34.76
C GLU A 107 -10.10 2.95 -33.51
N MET A 108 -10.88 1.88 -33.46
CA MET A 108 -10.81 0.91 -32.36
C MET A 108 -9.45 0.18 -32.36
N GLY A 109 -8.91 -0.15 -33.54
CA GLY A 109 -7.57 -0.72 -33.68
C GLY A 109 -6.49 0.19 -33.08
N LYS A 110 -6.49 1.48 -33.44
CA LYS A 110 -5.55 2.47 -32.88
C LYS A 110 -5.66 2.59 -31.36
N LYS A 111 -6.89 2.66 -30.82
CA LYS A 111 -7.09 2.70 -29.36
C LYS A 111 -6.60 1.44 -28.65
N MET A 112 -6.75 0.27 -29.28
CA MET A 112 -6.23 -0.99 -28.74
C MET A 112 -4.70 -0.99 -28.73
N ASP A 113 -4.05 -0.52 -29.80
CA ASP A 113 -2.60 -0.40 -29.87
C ASP A 113 -2.04 0.58 -28.82
N GLU A 114 -2.69 1.74 -28.65
CA GLU A 114 -2.36 2.71 -27.60
C GLU A 114 -2.48 2.12 -26.20
N PHE A 115 -3.55 1.35 -25.94
CA PHE A 115 -3.75 0.67 -24.66
C PHE A 115 -2.67 -0.38 -24.40
N VAL A 116 -2.31 -1.19 -25.40
CA VAL A 116 -1.23 -2.18 -25.31
C VAL A 116 0.12 -1.50 -25.06
N ALA A 117 0.40 -0.39 -25.74
CA ALA A 117 1.63 0.39 -25.54
C ALA A 117 1.70 0.97 -24.12
N SER A 118 0.61 1.55 -23.62
CA SER A 118 0.51 2.08 -22.25
C SER A 118 0.69 0.97 -21.19
N GLN A 119 0.06 -0.19 -21.40
CA GLN A 119 0.21 -1.34 -20.51
C GLN A 119 1.66 -1.84 -20.47
N LYS A 120 2.33 -1.90 -21.63
CA LYS A 120 3.75 -2.27 -21.72
C LYS A 120 4.65 -1.27 -20.98
N GLU A 121 4.40 0.03 -21.13
CA GLU A 121 5.16 1.07 -20.43
C GLU A 121 4.98 0.96 -18.90
N MET A 122 3.74 0.74 -18.43
CA MET A 122 3.47 0.53 -16.99
C MET A 122 4.18 -0.71 -16.46
N TYR A 123 4.18 -1.81 -17.23
CA TYR A 123 4.87 -3.04 -16.86
C TYR A 123 6.39 -2.83 -16.75
N GLU A 124 7.01 -2.17 -17.72
CA GLU A 124 8.46 -1.88 -17.68
C GLU A 124 8.83 -0.95 -16.51
N LYS A 125 8.01 0.09 -16.23
CA LYS A 125 8.19 0.93 -15.04
C LYS A 125 8.08 0.13 -13.74
N SER A 126 7.12 -0.77 -13.66
CA SER A 126 6.97 -1.65 -12.48
C SER A 126 8.16 -2.59 -12.32
N LYS A 127 8.61 -3.21 -13.42
CA LYS A 127 9.79 -4.08 -13.44
C LYS A 127 11.06 -3.36 -13.00
N PHE A 128 11.27 -2.12 -13.48
CA PHE A 128 12.39 -1.29 -13.05
C PHE A 128 12.34 -0.97 -11.55
N LYS A 129 11.17 -0.62 -11.01
CA LYS A 129 11.00 -0.38 -9.57
C LYS A 129 11.31 -1.62 -8.73
N VAL A 130 10.82 -2.79 -9.14
CA VAL A 130 11.11 -4.06 -8.46
C VAL A 130 12.62 -4.35 -8.46
N SER A 131 13.29 -4.16 -9.60
CA SER A 131 14.74 -4.33 -9.69
C SER A 131 15.49 -3.33 -8.80
N SER A 132 15.04 -2.08 -8.72
CA SER A 132 15.65 -1.08 -7.84
C SER A 132 15.49 -1.45 -6.37
N TYR A 133 14.31 -1.94 -5.96
CA TYR A 133 14.08 -2.38 -4.58
C TYR A 133 14.90 -3.63 -4.24
N GLN A 134 15.07 -4.55 -5.18
CA GLN A 134 15.95 -5.70 -4.99
C GLN A 134 17.40 -5.26 -4.74
N ASN A 135 17.94 -4.36 -5.57
CA ASN A 135 19.29 -3.83 -5.37
C ASN A 135 19.45 -3.13 -4.01
N GLU A 136 18.42 -2.40 -3.54
CA GLU A 136 18.45 -1.75 -2.22
C GLU A 136 18.40 -2.77 -1.07
N ILE A 137 17.63 -3.85 -1.22
CA ILE A 137 17.61 -4.96 -0.26
C ILE A 137 18.99 -5.60 -0.19
N ASP A 138 19.62 -5.91 -1.32
CA ASP A 138 20.94 -6.55 -1.37
C ASP A 138 22.01 -5.69 -0.66
N ILE A 139 22.02 -4.37 -0.91
CA ILE A 139 22.93 -3.43 -0.23
C ILE A 139 22.70 -3.42 1.29
N ARG A 140 21.43 -3.40 1.73
CA ARG A 140 21.08 -3.43 3.16
C ARG A 140 21.46 -4.77 3.81
N GLU A 141 21.32 -5.88 3.10
CA GLU A 141 21.74 -7.20 3.58
C GLU A 141 23.27 -7.28 3.74
N GLU A 142 24.03 -6.73 2.80
CA GLU A 142 25.49 -6.61 2.93
C GLU A 142 25.90 -5.76 4.15
N GLU A 143 25.22 -4.64 4.39
CA GLU A 143 25.46 -3.79 5.55
C GLU A 143 25.13 -4.51 6.87
N ILE A 144 23.99 -5.21 6.94
CA ILE A 144 23.61 -6.04 8.09
C ILE A 144 24.68 -7.10 8.35
N ASN A 145 25.18 -7.78 7.33
CA ASN A 145 26.23 -8.79 7.47
C ASN A 145 27.57 -8.20 7.91
N ARG A 146 27.90 -6.99 7.48
CA ARG A 146 29.06 -6.25 7.99
C ARG A 146 28.90 -5.90 9.47
N LEU A 147 27.75 -5.38 9.87
CA LEU A 147 27.46 -5.03 11.27
C LEU A 147 27.46 -6.26 12.18
N LYS A 148 26.89 -7.38 11.74
CA LYS A 148 26.94 -8.66 12.46
C LYS A 148 28.38 -9.12 12.73
N ARG A 149 29.27 -9.03 11.74
CA ARG A 149 30.69 -9.34 11.92
C ARG A 149 31.37 -8.41 12.94
N GLN A 150 31.06 -7.12 12.90
CA GLN A 150 31.59 -6.17 13.89
C GLN A 150 31.09 -6.44 15.31
N ILE A 151 29.82 -6.82 15.46
CA ILE A 151 29.26 -7.20 16.77
C ILE A 151 29.98 -8.44 17.28
N GLY A 152 30.13 -9.48 16.46
CA GLY A 152 30.86 -10.70 16.83
C GLY A 152 32.30 -10.42 17.29
N GLN A 153 33.01 -9.53 16.60
CA GLN A 153 34.36 -9.12 17.01
C GLN A 153 34.36 -8.41 18.37
N ARG A 154 33.41 -7.49 18.60
CA ARG A 154 33.31 -6.78 19.89
C ARG A 154 32.96 -7.72 21.04
N ASP A 155 32.10 -8.71 20.80
CA ASP A 155 31.75 -9.71 21.80
C ASP A 155 32.97 -10.57 22.19
N GLU A 156 33.82 -10.93 21.22
CA GLU A 156 35.10 -11.59 21.47
C GLU A 156 36.06 -10.70 22.28
N ASP A 157 36.18 -9.42 21.93
CA ASP A 157 37.02 -8.46 22.66
C ASP A 157 36.53 -8.28 24.11
N ILE A 158 35.22 -8.19 24.33
CA ILE A 158 34.60 -8.10 25.66
C ILE A 158 34.90 -9.38 26.46
N SER A 159 34.78 -10.56 25.83
CA SER A 159 35.13 -11.84 26.46
C SER A 159 36.59 -11.86 26.91
N ASN A 160 37.51 -11.43 26.04
CA ASN A 160 38.94 -11.35 26.35
C ASN A 160 39.26 -10.36 27.49
N LEU A 161 38.61 -9.20 27.49
CA LEU A 161 38.74 -8.22 28.58
C LEU A 161 38.20 -8.76 29.90
N ASN A 162 37.06 -9.45 29.89
CA ASN A 162 36.50 -10.08 31.09
C ASN A 162 37.43 -11.15 31.66
N MET A 163 38.04 -11.99 30.82
CA MET A 163 39.06 -12.95 31.27
C MET A 163 40.25 -12.26 31.93
N ARG A 164 40.76 -11.17 31.31
CA ARG A 164 41.88 -10.39 31.86
C ARG A 164 41.53 -9.72 33.19
N VAL A 165 40.34 -9.15 33.30
CA VAL A 165 39.83 -8.59 34.56
C VAL A 165 39.74 -9.67 35.62
N GLY A 166 39.20 -10.85 35.29
CA GLY A 166 39.18 -12.00 36.21
C GLY A 166 40.56 -12.36 36.75
N THR A 167 41.56 -12.50 35.87
CA THR A 167 42.94 -12.77 36.30
C THR A 167 43.54 -11.66 37.17
N ILE A 168 43.25 -10.38 36.89
CA ILE A 168 43.72 -9.27 37.72
C ILE A 168 43.03 -9.29 39.09
N SER A 169 41.73 -9.57 39.14
CA SER A 169 40.96 -9.71 40.37
C SER A 169 41.51 -10.85 41.25
N ASP A 170 41.84 -11.99 40.65
CA ASP A 170 42.47 -13.10 41.38
C ASP A 170 43.82 -12.68 41.99
N ARG A 171 44.67 -11.98 41.22
CA ARG A 171 45.96 -11.47 41.72
C ARG A 171 45.79 -10.41 42.82
N MET A 172 44.78 -9.55 42.72
CA MET A 172 44.48 -8.58 43.78
C MET A 172 44.09 -9.28 45.07
N ARG A 173 43.24 -10.32 45.00
CA ARG A 173 42.88 -11.14 46.16
C ARG A 173 44.12 -11.77 46.80
N ASP A 174 45.01 -12.37 46.00
CA ASP A 174 46.24 -12.98 46.52
C ASP A 174 47.12 -11.94 47.26
N ILE A 175 47.22 -10.71 46.72
CA ILE A 175 47.96 -9.60 47.36
C ILE A 175 47.27 -9.14 48.65
N GLU A 176 45.94 -9.05 48.67
CA GLU A 176 45.17 -8.68 49.86
C GLU A 176 45.37 -9.71 50.99
N GLU A 177 45.34 -11.01 50.68
CA GLU A 177 45.62 -12.09 51.62
C GLU A 177 47.06 -12.04 52.15
N GLU A 178 48.05 -11.82 51.29
CA GLU A 178 49.45 -11.65 51.71
C GLU A 178 49.61 -10.42 52.65
N LEU A 179 48.95 -9.32 52.32
CA LEU A 179 48.98 -8.09 53.11
C LEU A 179 48.35 -8.29 54.49
N GLU A 180 47.25 -9.05 54.57
CA GLU A 180 46.61 -9.42 55.83
C GLU A 180 47.54 -10.27 56.71
N LEU A 181 48.20 -11.30 56.14
CA LEU A 181 49.19 -12.11 56.85
C LEU A 181 50.37 -11.28 57.37
N LYS A 182 50.93 -10.39 56.53
CA LYS A 182 52.03 -9.49 56.92
C LYS A 182 51.62 -8.50 58.01
N SER A 183 50.40 -7.97 57.95
CA SER A 183 49.84 -7.09 58.98
C SER A 183 49.69 -7.83 60.32
N GLY A 184 49.17 -9.06 60.30
CA GLY A 184 49.07 -9.93 61.48
C GLY A 184 50.43 -10.24 62.12
N GLU A 185 51.44 -10.58 61.30
CA GLU A 185 52.81 -10.80 61.76
C GLU A 185 53.43 -9.52 62.36
N ASN A 186 53.24 -8.36 61.73
CA ASN A 186 53.72 -7.08 62.25
C ASN A 186 53.12 -6.75 63.62
N ASN A 187 51.81 -6.97 63.80
CA ASN A 187 51.15 -6.78 65.09
C ASN A 187 51.69 -7.74 66.16
N ARG A 188 51.94 -9.00 65.81
CA ARG A 188 52.59 -9.96 66.71
C ARG A 188 53.99 -9.50 67.11
N LEU A 189 54.81 -9.05 66.16
CA LEU A 189 56.15 -8.55 66.44
C LEU A 189 56.11 -7.28 67.31
N ARG A 190 55.20 -6.35 67.07
CA ARG A 190 54.99 -5.16 67.92
C ARG A 190 54.66 -5.55 69.36
N ASN A 191 53.77 -6.52 69.56
CA ASN A 191 53.43 -7.03 70.89
C ASN A 191 54.64 -7.69 71.57
N GLN A 192 55.41 -8.50 70.83
CA GLN A 192 56.64 -9.10 71.35
C GLN A 192 57.69 -8.07 71.74
N VAL A 193 57.85 -7.00 70.95
CA VAL A 193 58.73 -5.87 71.28
C VAL A 193 58.25 -5.20 72.57
N ALA A 194 56.95 -4.92 72.70
CA ALA A 194 56.39 -4.32 73.91
C ALA A 194 56.57 -5.21 75.16
N ASP A 195 56.37 -6.52 75.03
CA ASP A 195 56.61 -7.48 76.11
C ASP A 195 58.10 -7.52 76.50
N LEU A 196 59.00 -7.55 75.52
CA LEU A 196 60.46 -7.49 75.76
C LEU A 196 60.86 -6.18 76.42
N GLU A 197 60.38 -5.04 75.93
CA GLU A 197 60.59 -3.72 76.54
C GLU A 197 60.16 -3.71 78.01
N LYS A 198 58.99 -4.29 78.32
CA LYS A 198 58.51 -4.45 79.69
C LYS A 198 59.43 -5.35 80.53
N THR A 199 59.85 -6.51 80.02
CA THR A 199 60.78 -7.38 80.77
C THR A 199 62.14 -6.72 81.02
N VAL A 200 62.64 -5.94 80.06
CA VAL A 200 63.87 -5.15 80.23
C VAL A 200 63.68 -4.09 81.29
N GLN A 201 62.54 -3.38 81.29
CA GLN A 201 62.18 -2.40 82.30
C GLN A 201 62.11 -3.04 83.70
N ASP A 202 61.40 -4.17 83.82
CA ASP A 202 61.26 -4.93 85.07
C ASP A 202 62.62 -5.42 85.59
N LEU A 203 63.50 -5.92 84.73
CA LEU A 203 64.87 -6.30 85.08
C LEU A 203 65.72 -5.10 85.49
N TYR A 204 65.54 -3.94 84.86
CA TYR A 204 66.25 -2.72 85.22
C TYR A 204 65.83 -2.23 86.61
N VAL A 205 64.53 -2.23 86.91
CA VAL A 205 63.96 -1.91 88.24
C VAL A 205 64.34 -2.96 89.28
N SER A 206 64.41 -4.24 88.91
CA SER A 206 64.81 -5.31 89.84
C SER A 206 66.31 -5.31 90.13
N ARG A 207 67.16 -4.97 89.15
CA ARG A 207 68.63 -4.94 89.30
C ARG A 207 69.12 -3.66 89.98
N LYS A 208 68.37 -2.56 89.85
CA LYS A 208 68.45 -1.38 90.72
C LYS A 208 67.22 -1.36 91.63
N GLY A 209 67.12 -2.32 92.55
CA GLY A 209 65.93 -2.49 93.40
C GLY A 209 65.37 -1.13 93.81
N ASP A 210 64.10 -0.88 93.46
CA ASP A 210 63.39 0.36 93.78
C ASP A 210 63.47 0.68 95.28
N GLY A 211 63.62 -0.35 96.13
CA GLY A 211 63.95 -0.20 97.54
C GLY A 211 65.39 0.26 97.81
N SER A 212 66.41 -0.21 97.10
CA SER A 212 67.81 0.14 97.39
C SER A 212 68.12 1.61 97.08
N PHE A 213 67.71 2.11 95.92
CA PHE A 213 67.99 3.51 95.55
C PHE A 213 67.11 4.48 96.31
N GLN A 214 65.82 4.13 96.53
CA GLN A 214 64.91 4.96 97.32
C GLN A 214 65.29 4.96 98.80
N VAL A 215 65.69 3.82 99.38
CA VAL A 215 66.20 3.75 100.77
C VAL A 215 67.54 4.48 100.90
N GLU A 216 68.43 4.40 99.91
CA GLU A 216 69.69 5.17 99.91
C GLU A 216 69.42 6.67 99.77
N LEU A 217 68.47 7.07 98.91
CA LEU A 217 68.05 8.47 98.76
C LEU A 217 67.38 8.99 100.05
N ASP A 218 66.52 8.20 100.69
CA ASP A 218 65.85 8.57 101.94
C ASP A 218 66.84 8.58 103.11
N LYS A 219 67.83 7.69 103.12
CA LYS A 219 68.95 7.72 104.07
C LYS A 219 69.84 8.95 103.87
N LEU A 220 70.18 9.29 102.63
CA LEU A 220 70.95 10.50 102.30
C LEU A 220 70.16 11.79 102.62
N LYS A 221 68.83 11.79 102.42
CA LYS A 221 67.96 12.89 102.87
C LYS A 221 67.97 13.02 104.39
N ALA A 222 67.83 11.92 105.12
CA ALA A 222 67.88 11.92 106.58
C ALA A 222 69.26 12.39 107.11
N ASP A 223 70.35 11.96 106.49
CA ASP A 223 71.71 12.42 106.84
C ASP A 223 71.91 13.90 106.49
N ASN A 224 71.38 14.38 105.37
CA ASN A 224 71.40 15.81 105.02
C ASN A 224 70.59 16.66 106.00
N GLU A 225 69.40 16.21 106.43
CA GLU A 225 68.63 16.90 107.48
C GLU A 225 69.39 16.94 108.80
N ARG A 226 70.06 15.84 109.16
CA ARG A 226 70.93 15.79 110.35
C ARG A 226 72.14 16.72 110.23
N LEU A 227 72.78 16.78 109.06
CA LEU A 227 73.87 17.72 108.76
C LEU A 227 73.39 19.17 108.81
N ILE A 228 72.20 19.47 108.29
CA ILE A 228 71.57 20.80 108.39
C ILE A 228 71.32 21.15 109.86
N LEU A 229 70.84 20.22 110.69
CA LEU A 229 70.66 20.43 112.13
C LEU A 229 71.99 20.65 112.87
N LEU A 230 73.04 19.90 112.51
CA LEU A 230 74.39 20.08 113.05
C LEU A 230 74.98 21.44 112.64
N LEU A 231 74.83 21.82 111.36
CA LEU A 231 75.24 23.13 110.84
C LEU A 231 74.45 24.28 111.47
N GLN A 232 73.15 24.09 111.75
CA GLN A 232 72.35 25.06 112.49
C GLN A 232 72.86 25.29 113.92
N ASN A 233 73.45 24.25 114.54
CA ASN A 233 73.98 24.31 115.90
C ASN A 233 75.46 24.76 115.97
N THR A 234 76.17 24.85 114.84
CA THR A 234 77.51 25.45 114.81
C THR A 234 77.43 26.97 114.79
N CYS A 235 78.28 27.63 115.58
CA CYS A 235 78.30 29.09 115.79
C CYS A 235 78.59 29.94 114.53
N GLU A 236 78.79 29.33 113.36
CA GLU A 236 78.96 30.01 112.07
C GLU A 236 77.64 30.14 111.26
N SER A 237 76.53 29.54 111.73
CA SER A 237 75.22 29.56 111.05
C SER A 237 74.47 30.90 111.16
N GLU A 238 74.78 31.74 112.15
CA GLU A 238 74.17 33.09 112.26
C GLU A 238 74.62 34.02 111.12
N VAL A 239 75.86 33.89 110.64
CA VAL A 239 76.41 34.73 109.55
C VAL A 239 75.78 34.37 108.19
N LEU A 240 75.44 33.10 107.96
CA LEU A 240 74.77 32.65 106.73
C LEU A 240 73.26 32.90 106.71
N ARG A 241 72.62 33.08 107.88
CA ARG A 241 71.19 33.41 107.99
C ARG A 241 70.92 34.86 107.57
N GLU A 242 71.89 35.75 107.77
CA GLU A 242 71.81 37.16 107.35
C GLU A 242 71.97 37.31 105.83
N ALA A 243 72.84 36.51 105.19
CA ALA A 243 73.05 36.51 103.74
C ALA A 243 71.86 35.94 102.92
N LYS A 244 71.05 35.02 103.47
CA LYS A 244 69.85 34.49 102.79
C LYS A 244 68.63 35.41 102.87
N SER A 245 68.66 36.48 103.68
CA SER A 245 67.56 37.47 103.73
C SER A 245 67.57 38.44 102.54
N LEU A 246 68.72 38.62 101.87
CA LEU A 246 68.88 39.56 100.75
C LEU A 246 68.60 38.97 99.36
N ASN A 247 68.48 37.64 99.23
CA ASN A 247 68.27 36.98 97.92
C ASN A 247 66.85 36.42 97.72
N LYS A 248 65.89 36.85 98.57
CA LYS A 248 64.50 36.35 98.62
C LYS A 248 63.48 37.30 97.95
N SER A 249 63.94 38.20 97.08
CA SER A 249 63.10 39.22 96.42
C SER A 249 62.97 39.09 94.90
N ASN A 250 63.50 38.06 94.22
CA ASN A 250 63.48 38.08 92.74
C ASN A 250 63.18 36.79 91.97
N MET A 251 62.59 35.75 92.56
CA MET A 251 62.08 34.61 91.78
C MET A 251 60.84 34.00 92.45
N ASN A 252 59.71 34.67 92.28
CA ASN A 252 58.38 34.08 92.47
C ASN A 252 57.41 34.74 91.49
N SER A 253 57.42 34.28 90.24
CA SER A 253 56.23 34.36 89.39
C SER A 253 56.07 33.09 88.55
N SER A 254 54.99 32.39 88.86
CA SER A 254 54.22 31.50 88.00
C SER A 254 54.82 30.15 87.57
N PHE A 255 54.50 29.15 88.40
CA PHE A 255 53.89 27.90 87.92
C PHE A 255 52.94 28.13 86.73
N ASN A 256 53.04 27.35 85.65
CA ASN A 256 52.11 26.26 85.29
C ASN A 256 52.39 25.75 83.86
N THR A 257 53.21 24.70 83.70
CA THR A 257 53.34 23.95 82.44
C THR A 257 52.41 22.75 82.47
N GLY A 258 51.16 22.97 82.06
CA GLY A 258 50.16 21.93 81.85
C GLY A 258 49.76 21.82 80.38
N SER A 259 49.80 20.60 79.88
CA SER A 259 49.08 20.08 78.70
C SER A 259 49.55 20.50 77.30
N SER A 260 50.13 19.52 76.61
CA SER A 260 50.15 19.46 75.15
C SER A 260 48.75 19.15 74.63
N LYS A 261 48.19 20.02 73.79
CA LYS A 261 47.15 19.67 72.81
C LYS A 261 47.37 20.53 71.57
N GLN A 262 48.09 19.96 70.62
CA GLN A 262 48.34 20.53 69.30
C GLN A 262 47.08 20.33 68.43
N LYS A 263 46.16 21.30 68.48
CA LYS A 263 45.20 21.61 67.40
C LYS A 263 45.91 22.62 66.49
N GLY A 264 45.98 22.45 65.17
CA GLY A 264 44.84 22.28 64.28
C GLY A 264 44.31 23.67 63.89
N ARG A 265 45.02 24.35 62.99
CA ARG A 265 44.60 25.60 62.33
C ARG A 265 44.36 25.30 60.84
N GLY A 266 43.26 25.84 60.32
CA GLY A 266 42.81 25.74 58.93
C GLY A 266 41.29 25.53 58.90
N ALA A 267 40.48 26.53 59.26
CA ALA A 267 40.05 27.65 58.42
C ALA A 267 38.93 27.29 57.42
N SER A 268 37.86 28.08 57.52
CA SER A 268 36.87 28.47 56.51
C SER A 268 35.59 27.63 56.28
N ASN A 269 34.51 28.42 56.24
CA ASN A 269 33.20 28.25 55.60
C ASN A 269 32.14 27.37 56.26
N GLU A 270 30.85 27.70 56.24
CA GLU A 270 30.06 28.93 56.12
C GLU A 270 28.60 28.44 56.22
N ARG A 271 27.72 29.23 56.85
CA ARG A 271 26.24 29.23 56.71
C ARG A 271 25.47 28.05 57.33
N SER A 272 24.89 28.21 58.52
CA SER A 272 23.71 29.03 58.88
C SER A 272 22.38 28.47 58.36
N ARG A 273 21.70 27.77 59.28
CA ARG A 273 20.29 27.40 59.25
C ARG A 273 19.44 28.65 59.48
N GLY A 274 18.64 29.02 58.49
CA GLY A 274 17.54 29.98 58.63
C GLY A 274 16.20 29.28 58.51
N LYS A 275 15.41 29.34 59.60
CA LYS A 275 13.97 29.05 59.64
C LYS A 275 13.21 30.16 58.90
N SER A 276 12.19 29.83 58.12
CA SER A 276 10.97 30.65 58.07
C SER A 276 9.74 29.78 57.82
N ALA A 277 8.66 30.20 58.46
CA ALA A 277 7.35 29.58 58.47
C ALA A 277 6.49 30.12 57.32
N GLY A 278 5.49 29.34 56.90
CA GLY A 278 4.30 29.91 56.28
C GLY A 278 3.61 29.07 55.21
N ALA A 279 2.31 28.90 55.42
CA ALA A 279 1.26 28.73 54.41
C ALA A 279 0.97 27.32 53.87
N TYR A 280 -0.12 26.78 54.42
CA TYR A 280 -1.02 25.80 53.83
C TYR A 280 -1.36 26.12 52.37
N GLN A 281 -1.21 25.14 51.48
CA GLN A 281 -2.19 24.87 50.42
C GLN A 281 -2.07 23.41 49.98
N THR A 282 -3.12 22.67 50.29
CA THR A 282 -3.45 21.37 49.73
C THR A 282 -3.69 21.51 48.23
N GLY A 283 -2.78 20.98 47.43
CA GLY A 283 -2.93 20.81 46.00
C GLY A 283 -2.25 19.53 45.59
N ALA A 284 -3.05 18.48 45.38
CA ALA A 284 -2.59 17.18 44.91
C ALA A 284 -1.91 17.33 43.54
N SER A 285 -0.59 17.22 43.50
CA SER A 285 0.17 17.02 42.28
C SER A 285 0.61 15.57 42.18
N ASN A 286 0.00 14.90 41.21
CA ASN A 286 0.35 13.55 40.77
C ASN A 286 1.85 13.45 40.48
N ALA A 287 2.43 12.35 40.95
CA ALA A 287 3.76 11.90 40.60
C ALA A 287 3.84 11.58 39.10
N SER A 288 4.23 12.57 38.28
CA SER A 288 4.70 12.38 36.90
C SER A 288 6.23 12.54 36.86
N GLY A 289 6.94 11.65 37.56
CA GLY A 289 8.38 11.72 37.76
C GLY A 289 9.25 11.16 36.63
N ASN A 290 8.74 10.99 35.41
CA ASN A 290 9.47 10.27 34.34
C ASN A 290 9.59 10.97 32.98
N GLN A 291 9.33 12.28 32.89
CA GLN A 291 9.47 13.03 31.63
C GLN A 291 10.75 13.89 31.52
N ASN A 292 11.64 13.90 32.52
CA ASN A 292 12.85 14.73 32.46
C ASN A 292 14.12 14.00 32.01
N LEU A 293 14.11 12.67 31.89
CA LEU A 293 15.29 11.92 31.41
C LEU A 293 15.45 11.93 29.88
N SER A 294 14.44 12.39 29.13
CA SER A 294 14.57 12.64 27.68
C SER A 294 15.18 14.01 27.36
N ASN A 295 15.67 14.75 28.37
CA ASN A 295 16.17 16.12 28.20
C ASN A 295 17.67 16.25 27.89
N GLU A 296 18.43 15.15 27.90
CA GLU A 296 19.90 15.18 27.81
C GLU A 296 20.47 14.53 26.53
N TRP A 297 19.66 14.42 25.46
CA TRP A 297 20.23 13.97 24.20
C TRP A 297 20.99 15.11 23.51
N ILE A 298 22.32 15.04 23.56
CA ILE A 298 23.24 15.92 22.84
C ILE A 298 23.99 15.07 21.81
N PRO A 299 24.04 15.47 20.52
CA PRO A 299 24.81 14.75 19.51
C PRO A 299 26.26 14.53 19.94
N THR A 300 26.74 13.30 19.81
CA THR A 300 28.11 12.94 20.18
C THR A 300 29.15 13.70 19.34
N GLU A 301 28.81 14.15 18.12
CA GLU A 301 29.63 15.08 17.34
C GLU A 301 29.82 16.43 18.03
N ALA A 302 28.77 16.99 18.63
CA ALA A 302 28.83 18.30 19.28
C ALA A 302 29.71 18.25 20.54
N VAL A 303 29.63 17.17 21.31
CA VAL A 303 30.51 16.92 22.46
C VAL A 303 31.96 16.80 22.02
N ARG A 304 32.25 16.02 20.96
CA ARG A 304 33.60 15.89 20.39
C ARG A 304 34.15 17.21 19.84
N ALA A 305 33.32 18.02 19.20
CA ALA A 305 33.72 19.33 18.67
C ALA A 305 34.10 20.30 19.79
N ILE A 306 33.32 20.34 20.87
CA ILE A 306 33.61 21.20 22.02
C ILE A 306 34.84 20.71 22.79
N GLN A 307 35.08 19.41 22.86
CA GLN A 307 36.33 18.85 23.40
C GLN A 307 37.56 19.26 22.57
N LYS A 308 37.48 19.23 21.23
CA LYS A 308 38.56 19.76 20.38
C LYS A 308 38.81 21.25 20.60
N ILE A 309 37.75 22.06 20.79
CA ILE A 309 37.90 23.48 21.14
C ILE A 309 38.60 23.61 22.50
N LYS A 310 38.22 22.82 23.50
CA LYS A 310 38.89 22.80 24.81
C LYS A 310 40.39 22.49 24.69
N GLU A 311 40.77 21.55 23.81
CA GLU A 311 42.17 21.22 23.52
C GLU A 311 42.93 22.38 22.87
N ILE A 312 42.32 23.08 21.88
CA ILE A 312 42.91 24.25 21.21
C ILE A 312 43.18 25.40 22.19
N PHE A 313 42.32 25.56 23.19
CA PHE A 313 42.50 26.57 24.25
C PHE A 313 43.37 26.07 25.42
N ASN A 314 44.23 25.06 25.19
CA ASN A 314 45.15 24.49 26.19
C ASN A 314 44.45 24.12 27.51
N GLY A 315 43.18 23.72 27.46
CA GLY A 315 42.41 23.36 28.65
C GLY A 315 42.00 24.53 29.55
N GLN A 316 42.21 25.79 29.15
CA GLN A 316 41.77 26.96 29.93
C GLN A 316 40.24 27.10 30.03
N MET A 317 39.49 26.37 29.20
CA MET A 317 38.03 26.36 29.27
C MET A 317 37.54 25.52 30.44
N THR A 318 36.90 26.16 31.41
CA THR A 318 36.31 25.50 32.58
C THR A 318 35.18 24.55 32.18
N GLU A 319 34.99 23.47 32.94
CA GLU A 319 33.93 22.49 32.67
C GLU A 319 32.53 23.12 32.78
N THR A 320 32.37 24.15 33.61
CA THR A 320 31.14 24.94 33.69
C THR A 320 30.84 25.66 32.38
N CYS A 321 31.87 26.22 31.72
CA CYS A 321 31.71 26.88 30.42
C CYS A 321 31.35 25.88 29.32
N VAL A 322 32.03 24.73 29.28
CA VAL A 322 31.71 23.60 28.38
C VAL A 322 30.24 23.17 28.55
N SER A 323 29.81 22.98 29.80
CA SER A 323 28.45 22.54 30.11
C SER A 323 27.40 23.57 29.70
N GLN A 324 27.65 24.87 29.90
CA GLN A 324 26.75 25.93 29.47
C GLN A 324 26.61 25.98 27.95
N ILE A 325 27.71 25.86 27.20
CA ILE A 325 27.67 25.83 25.73
C ILE A 325 26.88 24.63 25.23
N LEU A 326 27.13 23.44 25.80
CA LEU A 326 26.41 22.22 25.46
C LEU A 326 24.91 22.34 25.75
N TYR A 327 24.53 23.00 26.84
CA TYR A 327 23.14 23.23 27.21
C TYR A 327 22.42 24.16 26.23
N GLU A 328 23.01 25.30 25.89
CA GLU A 328 22.46 26.24 24.89
C GLU A 328 22.36 25.58 23.50
N LEU A 329 23.37 24.81 23.12
CA LEU A 329 23.41 24.11 21.84
C LEU A 329 22.33 23.02 21.76
N ASN A 330 22.07 22.30 22.84
CA ASN A 330 20.93 21.38 22.95
C ASN A 330 19.59 22.13 22.75
N GLY A 331 19.44 23.32 23.33
CA GLY A 331 18.25 24.17 23.14
C GLY A 331 18.00 24.53 21.68
N ILE A 332 19.05 24.97 20.97
CA ILE A 332 19.00 25.29 19.53
C ILE A 332 18.67 24.04 18.70
N TRP A 333 19.33 22.92 18.97
CA TRP A 333 19.14 21.69 18.22
C TRP A 333 17.71 21.15 18.36
N ARG A 334 17.14 21.20 19.56
CA ARG A 334 15.73 20.88 19.80
C ARG A 334 14.77 21.80 19.06
N ALA A 335 15.09 23.09 18.95
CA ALA A 335 14.27 24.02 18.18
C ALA A 335 14.29 23.68 16.68
N ILE A 336 15.47 23.34 16.14
CA ILE A 336 15.62 22.90 14.75
C ILE A 336 14.86 21.59 14.51
N MET A 337 15.09 20.57 15.33
CA MET A 337 14.42 19.27 15.19
C MET A 337 12.90 19.37 15.36
N ARG A 338 12.41 20.25 16.26
CA ARG A 338 10.96 20.50 16.35
C ARG A 338 10.41 21.10 15.07
N LYS A 339 11.10 22.10 14.49
CA LYS A 339 10.69 22.70 13.21
C LYS A 339 10.75 21.69 12.06
N GLU A 340 11.78 20.86 11.99
CA GLU A 340 11.90 19.81 10.97
C GLU A 340 10.80 18.74 11.14
N ASN A 341 10.56 18.28 12.37
CA ASN A 341 9.47 17.34 12.66
C ASN A 341 8.11 17.93 12.33
N GLU A 342 7.86 19.20 12.63
CA GLU A 342 6.64 19.91 12.24
C GLU A 342 6.51 20.02 10.72
N ALA A 343 7.59 20.32 10.00
CA ALA A 343 7.61 20.37 8.54
C ALA A 343 7.33 18.99 7.91
N ILE A 344 7.94 17.92 8.45
CA ILE A 344 7.70 16.53 8.02
C ILE A 344 6.25 16.15 8.30
N LYS A 345 5.74 16.43 9.52
CA LYS A 345 4.35 16.17 9.90
C LYS A 345 3.37 16.91 8.99
N LYS A 346 3.65 18.17 8.66
CA LYS A 346 2.85 18.96 7.72
C LYS A 346 2.84 18.33 6.33
N LYS A 347 4.02 18.00 5.77
CA LYS A 347 4.16 17.34 4.47
C LYS A 347 3.39 16.01 4.40
N LEU A 348 3.50 15.17 5.43
CA LEU A 348 2.76 13.90 5.50
C LEU A 348 1.25 14.12 5.63
N THR A 349 0.82 15.12 6.40
CA THR A 349 -0.60 15.48 6.53
C THR A 349 -1.17 15.94 5.19
N ASP A 350 -0.44 16.77 4.45
CA ASP A 350 -0.84 17.24 3.12
C ASP A 350 -0.93 16.07 2.12
N GLN A 351 0.01 15.11 2.17
CA GLN A 351 -0.04 13.89 1.37
C GLN A 351 -1.24 13.01 1.71
N ILE A 352 -1.56 12.83 3.00
CA ILE A 352 -2.75 12.08 3.43
C ILE A 352 -4.02 12.75 2.92
N GLN A 353 -4.11 14.08 3.00
CA GLN A 353 -5.26 14.82 2.48
C GLN A 353 -5.38 14.69 0.96
N ASP A 354 -4.26 14.70 0.24
CA ASP A 354 -4.27 14.55 -1.21
C ASP A 354 -4.71 13.16 -1.64
N LEU A 355 -4.19 12.11 -1.00
CA LEU A 355 -4.62 10.74 -1.23
C LEU A 355 -6.10 10.54 -0.90
N ARG A 356 -6.62 11.18 0.15
CA ARG A 356 -8.05 11.19 0.46
C ARG A 356 -8.87 11.85 -0.65
N ARG A 357 -8.42 12.99 -1.18
CA ARG A 357 -9.08 13.65 -2.33
C ARG A 357 -9.07 12.75 -3.56
N GLN A 358 -7.95 12.12 -3.88
CA GLN A 358 -7.83 11.18 -5.01
C GLN A 358 -8.74 9.96 -4.86
N LEU A 359 -8.88 9.42 -3.64
CA LEU A 359 -9.81 8.31 -3.38
C LEU A 359 -11.28 8.73 -3.59
N ILE A 360 -11.66 9.92 -3.14
CA ILE A 360 -13.03 10.44 -3.32
C ILE A 360 -13.32 10.66 -4.81
N THR A 361 -12.41 11.29 -5.56
CA THR A 361 -12.62 11.55 -6.99
C THR A 361 -12.63 10.27 -7.81
N LYS A 362 -11.72 9.33 -7.52
CA LYS A 362 -11.70 8.02 -8.17
C LYS A 362 -12.99 7.24 -7.89
N ARG A 363 -13.48 7.23 -6.64
CA ARG A 363 -14.74 6.57 -6.30
C ARG A 363 -15.92 7.15 -7.08
N ALA A 364 -16.02 8.47 -7.19
CA ALA A 364 -17.07 9.12 -7.96
C ALA A 364 -17.01 8.74 -9.46
N PHE A 365 -15.80 8.67 -10.03
CA PHE A 365 -15.60 8.25 -11.41
C PHE A 365 -15.98 6.78 -11.64
N ASP A 366 -15.50 5.88 -10.78
CA ASP A 366 -15.78 4.44 -10.86
C ASP A 366 -17.30 4.17 -10.67
N GLU A 367 -17.97 4.90 -9.77
CA GLU A 367 -19.43 4.82 -9.58
C GLU A 367 -20.19 5.31 -10.82
N GLU A 368 -19.77 6.40 -11.45
CA GLU A 368 -20.39 6.93 -12.68
C GLU A 368 -20.21 5.97 -13.87
N GLU A 369 -19.00 5.39 -14.03
CA GLU A 369 -18.71 4.40 -15.07
C GLU A 369 -19.53 3.11 -14.85
N ALA A 370 -19.61 2.62 -13.62
CA ALA A 370 -20.47 1.50 -13.27
C ALA A 370 -21.96 1.81 -13.56
N HIS A 371 -22.43 3.03 -13.28
CA HIS A 371 -23.80 3.44 -13.61
C HIS A 371 -24.07 3.50 -15.13
N LYS A 372 -23.10 3.97 -15.92
CA LYS A 372 -23.18 3.96 -17.39
C LYS A 372 -23.25 2.53 -17.93
N GLU A 373 -22.41 1.63 -17.43
CA GLU A 373 -22.41 0.23 -17.86
C GLU A 373 -23.68 -0.51 -17.44
N ILE A 374 -24.16 -0.31 -16.20
CA ILE A 374 -25.47 -0.84 -15.76
C ILE A 374 -26.59 -0.34 -16.67
N SER A 375 -26.56 0.92 -17.06
CA SER A 375 -27.57 1.50 -17.96
C SER A 375 -27.50 0.91 -19.36
N ARG A 376 -26.29 0.65 -19.88
CA ARG A 376 -26.06 -0.03 -21.15
C ARG A 376 -26.60 -1.46 -21.13
N LEU A 377 -26.23 -2.23 -20.11
CA LEU A 377 -26.69 -3.61 -19.92
C LEU A 377 -28.21 -3.70 -19.74
N LYS A 378 -28.82 -2.74 -19.02
CA LYS A 378 -30.30 -2.67 -18.92
C LYS A 378 -30.95 -2.43 -20.29
N LYS A 379 -30.39 -1.57 -21.13
CA LYS A 379 -30.90 -1.33 -22.49
C LYS A 379 -30.74 -2.58 -23.37
N GLU A 380 -29.59 -3.24 -23.33
CA GLU A 380 -29.34 -4.50 -24.03
C GLU A 380 -30.32 -5.61 -23.57
N LEU A 381 -30.55 -5.73 -22.27
CA LEU A 381 -31.49 -6.70 -21.69
C LEU A 381 -32.94 -6.41 -22.10
N GLN A 382 -33.36 -5.14 -22.08
CA GLN A 382 -34.69 -4.75 -22.58
C GLN A 382 -34.84 -5.05 -24.08
N PHE A 383 -33.80 -4.81 -24.87
CA PHE A 383 -33.79 -5.11 -26.29
C PHE A 383 -33.91 -6.63 -26.55
N ALA A 384 -33.14 -7.45 -25.83
CA ALA A 384 -33.25 -8.90 -25.88
C ALA A 384 -34.63 -9.42 -25.43
N GLN A 385 -35.21 -8.83 -24.38
CA GLN A 385 -36.57 -9.14 -23.93
C GLN A 385 -37.64 -8.75 -24.95
N LYS A 386 -37.49 -7.60 -25.63
CA LYS A 386 -38.39 -7.21 -26.72
C LYS A 386 -38.30 -8.21 -27.87
N GLN A 387 -37.10 -8.58 -28.31
CA GLN A 387 -36.92 -9.56 -29.39
C GLN A 387 -37.53 -10.94 -29.07
N SER A 388 -37.38 -11.43 -27.84
CA SER A 388 -37.99 -12.71 -27.42
C SER A 388 -39.52 -12.64 -27.37
N LYS A 389 -40.10 -11.54 -26.88
CA LYS A 389 -41.55 -11.33 -26.91
C LYS A 389 -42.10 -11.23 -28.34
N SER A 390 -41.38 -10.57 -29.25
CA SER A 390 -41.75 -10.53 -30.68
C SER A 390 -41.79 -11.92 -31.30
N LYS A 391 -40.79 -12.77 -31.02
CA LYS A 391 -40.74 -14.15 -31.54
C LYS A 391 -41.88 -15.02 -31.00
N ASN A 392 -42.24 -14.90 -29.73
CA ASN A 392 -43.38 -15.65 -29.17
C ASN A 392 -44.74 -15.21 -29.75
N LYS A 393 -44.89 -13.94 -30.14
CA LYS A 393 -46.15 -13.44 -30.73
C LYS A 393 -46.41 -13.98 -32.14
N TYR A 394 -45.37 -14.37 -32.87
CA TYR A 394 -45.51 -14.98 -34.21
C TYR A 394 -45.65 -16.52 -34.18
N ASN A 395 -45.22 -17.19 -33.11
CA ASN A 395 -45.38 -18.66 -32.97
C ASN A 395 -46.68 -19.10 -32.27
N GLY A 396 -47.48 -18.17 -31.74
CA GLY A 396 -48.73 -18.47 -31.02
C GLY A 396 -50.00 -18.59 -31.87
N SER A 397 -49.96 -18.25 -33.16
CA SER A 397 -51.16 -18.22 -34.04
C SER A 397 -51.18 -19.27 -35.15
N ALA A 398 -50.26 -20.24 -35.15
CA ALA A 398 -50.20 -21.30 -36.17
C ALA A 398 -50.58 -22.68 -35.62
N ALA A 399 -51.64 -22.75 -34.80
CA ALA A 399 -52.25 -23.99 -34.36
C ALA A 399 -53.76 -24.00 -34.68
N SER A 400 -54.12 -23.79 -35.95
CA SER A 400 -55.37 -24.30 -36.52
C SER A 400 -55.42 -24.01 -38.01
N SER A 401 -54.99 -24.97 -38.84
CA SER A 401 -55.66 -25.31 -40.10
C SER A 401 -54.93 -26.50 -40.73
N HIS A 402 -55.60 -27.62 -40.61
CA HIS A 402 -55.34 -28.87 -41.29
C HIS A 402 -55.80 -28.74 -42.75
N THR A 403 -54.89 -28.93 -43.70
CA THR A 403 -55.25 -29.33 -45.08
C THR A 403 -54.12 -30.15 -45.69
N THR A 404 -54.44 -31.43 -45.86
CA THR A 404 -53.76 -32.45 -46.65
C THR A 404 -53.77 -32.12 -48.14
N TYR A 405 -52.60 -32.07 -48.80
CA TYR A 405 -52.43 -32.49 -50.19
C TYR A 405 -51.05 -33.12 -50.41
N LYS A 406 -51.06 -34.23 -51.15
CA LYS A 406 -49.92 -35.10 -51.50
C LYS A 406 -49.23 -34.63 -52.79
N GLU A 407 -47.97 -35.07 -52.91
CA GLU A 407 -47.21 -35.39 -54.14
C GLU A 407 -46.87 -34.28 -55.13
N ASN A 408 -45.58 -33.89 -55.19
CA ASN A 408 -44.69 -34.43 -56.22
C ASN A 408 -43.21 -34.09 -55.99
N ASP A 409 -42.40 -34.88 -56.67
CA ASP A 409 -41.01 -35.24 -56.45
C ASP A 409 -39.97 -34.26 -57.05
N GLN A 410 -38.71 -34.41 -56.61
CA GLN A 410 -37.44 -33.91 -57.18
C GLN A 410 -37.01 -32.44 -56.93
N ARG A 411 -36.03 -32.25 -56.02
CA ARG A 411 -34.60 -31.91 -56.33
C ARG A 411 -33.80 -31.56 -55.05
N GLU A 412 -32.72 -32.32 -54.89
CA GLU A 412 -31.40 -32.05 -54.29
C GLU A 412 -31.17 -30.86 -53.32
N SER A 413 -30.55 -31.21 -52.18
CA SER A 413 -29.59 -30.42 -51.39
C SER A 413 -29.98 -29.00 -50.98
N SER A 414 -30.66 -28.86 -49.85
CA SER A 414 -30.42 -27.72 -48.97
C SER A 414 -30.60 -28.10 -47.50
N ALA A 415 -29.62 -27.68 -46.70
CA ALA A 415 -29.48 -28.01 -45.29
C ALA A 415 -30.71 -27.57 -44.47
N ASN A 416 -31.18 -28.50 -43.65
CA ASN A 416 -32.34 -28.45 -42.77
C ASN A 416 -32.35 -27.16 -41.88
N PRO A 417 -33.09 -26.08 -42.25
CA PRO A 417 -33.03 -24.80 -41.54
C PRO A 417 -33.67 -24.87 -40.13
N LEU A 418 -34.52 -25.87 -39.89
CA LEU A 418 -35.15 -26.10 -38.60
C LEU A 418 -34.18 -26.61 -37.52
N ALA A 419 -33.14 -27.35 -37.92
CA ALA A 419 -32.11 -27.84 -37.01
C ALA A 419 -31.15 -26.71 -36.58
N ASN A 420 -30.75 -25.85 -37.52
CA ASN A 420 -29.92 -24.66 -37.23
C ASN A 420 -30.65 -23.67 -36.33
N MET A 421 -31.95 -23.47 -36.52
CA MET A 421 -32.74 -22.56 -35.68
C MET A 421 -32.89 -23.08 -34.24
N LYS A 422 -33.07 -24.39 -34.03
CA LYS A 422 -33.05 -25.00 -32.68
C LYS A 422 -31.68 -24.86 -32.01
N GLN A 423 -30.60 -25.08 -32.76
CA GLN A 423 -29.24 -24.93 -32.23
C GLN A 423 -28.92 -23.47 -31.85
N GLN A 424 -29.44 -22.51 -32.61
CA GLN A 424 -29.27 -21.08 -32.31
C GLN A 424 -30.13 -20.64 -31.11
N HIS A 425 -31.34 -21.19 -30.94
CA HIS A 425 -32.14 -21.00 -29.74
C HIS A 425 -31.43 -21.54 -28.49
N GLN A 426 -30.88 -22.74 -28.56
CA GLN A 426 -30.16 -23.34 -27.44
C GLN A 426 -28.88 -22.57 -27.08
N LYS A 427 -28.16 -22.04 -28.07
CA LYS A 427 -27.02 -21.13 -27.82
C LYS A 427 -27.44 -19.82 -27.15
N ASN A 428 -28.56 -19.24 -27.57
CA ASN A 428 -29.07 -18.01 -26.97
C ASN A 428 -29.58 -18.23 -25.54
N ASP A 429 -30.19 -19.37 -25.25
CA ASP A 429 -30.62 -19.72 -23.90
C ASP A 429 -29.43 -19.96 -22.98
N ASN A 430 -28.39 -20.65 -23.47
CA ASN A 430 -27.13 -20.82 -22.73
C ASN A 430 -26.45 -19.48 -22.44
N ASN A 431 -26.38 -18.56 -23.42
CA ASN A 431 -25.80 -17.23 -23.22
C ASN A 431 -26.62 -16.40 -22.23
N ASN A 432 -27.96 -16.45 -22.28
CA ASN A 432 -28.81 -15.80 -21.29
C ASN A 432 -28.60 -16.37 -19.88
N GLN A 433 -28.38 -17.67 -19.76
CA GLN A 433 -28.14 -18.32 -18.48
C GLN A 433 -26.75 -17.96 -17.93
N GLN A 434 -25.73 -17.86 -18.79
CA GLN A 434 -24.40 -17.34 -18.40
C GLN A 434 -24.47 -15.88 -17.94
N LEU A 435 -25.22 -15.02 -18.65
CA LEU A 435 -25.42 -13.62 -18.26
C LEU A 435 -26.14 -13.51 -16.91
N LYS A 436 -27.20 -14.31 -16.68
CA LYS A 436 -27.86 -14.37 -15.37
C LYS A 436 -26.90 -14.77 -14.26
N ASN A 437 -26.09 -15.82 -14.48
CA ASN A 437 -25.10 -16.26 -13.49
C ASN A 437 -24.05 -15.18 -13.22
N ARG A 438 -23.61 -14.44 -14.25
CA ARG A 438 -22.66 -13.33 -14.12
C ARG A 438 -23.26 -12.17 -13.32
N ILE A 439 -24.53 -11.82 -13.56
CA ILE A 439 -25.25 -10.79 -12.79
C ILE A 439 -25.34 -11.20 -11.31
N THR A 440 -25.75 -12.44 -11.02
CA THR A 440 -25.82 -12.93 -9.64
C THR A 440 -24.45 -12.94 -8.95
N GLN A 441 -23.38 -13.26 -9.69
CA GLN A 441 -22.01 -13.22 -9.17
C GLN A 441 -21.57 -11.79 -8.81
N LEU A 442 -21.87 -10.82 -9.67
CA LEU A 442 -21.57 -9.40 -9.42
C LEU A 442 -22.41 -8.83 -8.27
N GLU A 443 -23.68 -9.22 -8.13
CA GLU A 443 -24.51 -8.85 -6.98
C GLU A 443 -23.96 -9.42 -5.67
N LYS A 444 -23.49 -10.68 -5.67
CA LYS A 444 -22.83 -11.29 -4.51
C LYS A 444 -21.53 -10.57 -4.14
N GLN A 445 -20.72 -10.18 -5.13
CA GLN A 445 -19.51 -9.39 -4.90
C GLN A 445 -19.84 -8.02 -4.31
N ARG A 446 -20.88 -7.35 -4.80
CA ARG A 446 -21.35 -6.06 -4.26
C ARG A 446 -21.83 -6.20 -2.81
N LEU A 447 -22.58 -7.26 -2.48
CA LEU A 447 -23.03 -7.53 -1.11
C LEU A 447 -21.85 -7.83 -0.18
N ASN A 448 -20.87 -8.61 -0.64
CA ASN A 448 -19.64 -8.87 0.12
C ASN A 448 -18.82 -7.59 0.35
N ALA A 449 -18.67 -6.74 -0.66
CA ALA A 449 -18.00 -5.44 -0.51
C ALA A 449 -18.70 -4.56 0.54
N LYS A 450 -20.04 -4.52 0.51
CA LYS A 450 -20.84 -3.79 1.50
C LYS A 450 -20.75 -4.39 2.91
N ALA A 451 -20.63 -5.71 3.03
CA ALA A 451 -20.42 -6.38 4.32
C ALA A 451 -19.03 -6.10 4.90
N VAL A 452 -17.99 -6.04 4.06
CA VAL A 452 -16.64 -5.62 4.46
C VAL A 452 -16.62 -4.16 4.90
N GLU A 453 -17.36 -3.26 4.22
CA GLU A 453 -17.53 -1.87 4.67
C GLU A 453 -18.20 -1.78 6.06
N MET A 454 -19.24 -2.58 6.32
CA MET A 454 -19.89 -2.59 7.64
C MET A 454 -19.01 -3.18 8.74
N MET A 455 -18.25 -4.24 8.48
CA MET A 455 -17.32 -4.80 9.47
C MET A 455 -16.11 -3.89 9.72
N GLY A 456 -15.61 -3.20 8.70
CA GLY A 456 -14.56 -2.18 8.84
C GLY A 456 -15.02 -0.93 9.61
N ALA A 457 -16.30 -0.57 9.52
CA ALA A 457 -16.87 0.53 10.30
C ALA A 457 -17.04 0.19 11.78
N LEU A 458 -17.36 -1.07 12.12
CA LEU A 458 -17.51 -1.53 13.51
C LEU A 458 -16.17 -1.82 14.20
N SER A 459 -15.15 -2.24 13.45
CA SER A 459 -13.79 -2.46 13.98
C SER A 459 -13.07 -1.16 14.38
N ASN A 460 -13.49 0.00 13.84
CA ASN A 460 -12.87 1.29 14.15
C ASN A 460 -13.60 2.07 15.26
N SER A 461 -14.74 1.58 15.75
CA SER A 461 -15.48 2.21 16.86
C SER A 461 -15.06 1.71 18.25
N ASP A 462 -14.41 0.54 18.37
CA ASP A 462 -14.07 -0.05 19.68
C ASP A 462 -12.62 0.20 20.14
N GLU A 463 -11.71 0.69 19.28
CA GLU A 463 -10.31 0.93 19.67
C GLU A 463 -10.02 2.31 20.28
N ILE A 464 -11.02 3.18 20.49
CA ILE A 464 -10.81 4.50 21.14
C ILE A 464 -11.06 4.45 22.67
N SER A 465 -11.48 3.32 23.26
CA SER A 465 -11.83 3.28 24.69
C SER A 465 -11.38 2.04 25.47
N SER A 466 -10.11 1.63 25.40
CA SER A 466 -9.50 0.88 26.53
C SER A 466 -7.97 0.78 26.46
N GLY A 467 -7.27 1.84 26.85
CA GLY A 467 -5.84 1.80 27.18
C GLY A 467 -5.61 1.83 28.68
N LYS A 468 -6.01 0.78 29.42
CA LYS A 468 -5.77 0.65 30.86
C LYS A 468 -5.24 -0.74 31.19
N TYR A 469 -3.95 -0.78 31.52
CA TYR A 469 -3.18 -1.80 32.27
C TYR A 469 -3.46 -3.29 32.05
N GLY A 470 -2.42 -4.01 31.62
CA GLY A 470 -2.36 -5.47 31.75
C GLY A 470 -1.00 -6.02 31.37
N GLY A 471 -0.09 -6.10 32.35
CA GLY A 471 1.13 -6.90 32.24
C GLY A 471 0.79 -8.39 32.23
N GLY A 472 1.32 -9.12 31.25
CA GLY A 472 1.13 -10.55 31.09
C GLY A 472 2.42 -11.22 30.64
N ILE A 473 3.06 -11.88 31.59
CA ILE A 473 4.21 -12.78 31.43
C ILE A 473 3.83 -13.88 30.42
N ARG A 474 4.58 -14.04 29.32
CA ARG A 474 4.47 -15.20 28.44
C ARG A 474 5.70 -16.10 28.54
N HIS A 475 5.40 -17.31 28.95
CA HIS A 475 6.24 -18.48 29.06
C HIS A 475 6.68 -18.93 27.65
N ARG A 476 7.99 -19.13 27.46
CA ARG A 476 8.58 -19.80 26.29
C ARG A 476 8.16 -21.27 26.32
N GLN A 477 7.64 -21.77 25.20
CA GLN A 477 7.59 -23.20 24.91
C GLN A 477 8.40 -23.43 23.64
N ASP A 478 9.49 -24.16 23.80
CA ASP A 478 10.34 -24.65 22.73
C ASP A 478 9.55 -25.68 21.89
N GLN A 479 9.50 -25.47 20.58
CA GLN A 479 9.16 -26.52 19.61
C GLN A 479 10.40 -26.83 18.79
N GLN A 480 10.94 -28.01 19.05
CA GLN A 480 11.92 -28.69 18.21
C GLN A 480 11.25 -29.07 16.87
N MET A 481 11.84 -28.62 15.77
CA MET A 481 11.51 -29.08 14.43
C MET A 481 12.40 -30.27 14.09
N THR A 482 11.82 -31.47 14.01
CA THR A 482 12.45 -32.64 13.39
C THR A 482 12.06 -32.71 11.92
N MET A 483 13.08 -32.67 11.06
CA MET A 483 13.00 -33.02 9.65
C MET A 483 12.60 -34.49 9.52
N ASN A 484 11.69 -34.81 8.60
CA ASN A 484 11.65 -36.12 7.95
C ASN A 484 11.09 -35.96 6.54
N ASP A 485 11.97 -36.27 5.58
CA ASP A 485 11.66 -36.62 4.21
C ASP A 485 10.81 -37.89 4.19
N GLU A 486 9.72 -37.89 3.41
CA GLU A 486 9.27 -39.12 2.74
C GLU A 486 8.50 -38.80 1.47
N GLN A 487 9.08 -39.25 0.36
CA GLN A 487 8.45 -39.46 -0.94
C GLN A 487 7.31 -40.48 -0.78
N PHE A 488 6.15 -40.27 -1.41
CA PHE A 488 5.50 -41.29 -2.26
C PHE A 488 4.20 -40.78 -2.91
N SER A 489 4.22 -40.83 -4.25
CA SER A 489 3.19 -41.30 -5.20
C SER A 489 1.71 -41.00 -4.96
N GLY A 490 1.11 -40.36 -5.97
CA GLY A 490 -0.32 -40.07 -6.03
C GLY A 490 -1.23 -41.28 -6.23
N LYS A 491 -2.52 -41.04 -5.98
CA LYS A 491 -3.65 -41.76 -6.58
C LYS A 491 -4.92 -40.92 -6.46
N ASN A 492 -5.54 -40.71 -7.61
CA ASN A 492 -6.93 -40.27 -7.79
C ASN A 492 -7.90 -41.08 -6.95
N ILE A 493 -8.83 -40.44 -6.24
CA ILE A 493 -10.19 -40.97 -6.02
C ILE A 493 -11.19 -39.79 -6.01
N PHE A 494 -11.93 -39.68 -7.11
CA PHE A 494 -13.27 -39.07 -7.16
C PHE A 494 -14.22 -40.03 -6.43
N ASN A 495 -14.99 -39.56 -5.44
CA ASN A 495 -16.34 -40.08 -5.27
C ASN A 495 -17.28 -39.16 -4.48
N TYR A 496 -18.53 -39.20 -4.95
CA TYR A 496 -19.70 -38.47 -4.53
C TYR A 496 -20.08 -38.63 -3.05
N GLN A 497 -20.61 -37.57 -2.44
CA GLN A 497 -21.76 -37.73 -1.53
C GLN A 497 -22.65 -36.48 -1.55
N GLN A 498 -23.83 -36.66 -2.16
CA GLN A 498 -25.00 -35.82 -2.03
C GLN A 498 -25.46 -35.81 -0.57
N ASN A 499 -25.63 -34.63 0.02
CA ASN A 499 -26.44 -34.46 1.23
C ASN A 499 -27.71 -33.69 0.90
N VAL A 500 -28.82 -34.42 1.04
CA VAL A 500 -30.20 -33.96 1.04
C VAL A 500 -30.47 -33.28 2.38
N LEU A 501 -31.03 -32.07 2.37
CA LEU A 501 -31.70 -31.47 3.54
C LEU A 501 -33.07 -30.92 3.14
N PRO A 502 -34.05 -30.93 4.06
CA PRO A 502 -35.46 -31.06 3.72
C PRO A 502 -36.20 -29.73 3.62
N GLU A 503 -37.37 -29.84 2.98
CA GLU A 503 -38.42 -28.84 2.87
C GLU A 503 -38.87 -28.30 4.24
N GLY A 504 -38.88 -26.97 4.37
CA GLY A 504 -39.59 -26.25 5.43
C GLY A 504 -40.65 -25.35 4.82
N LYS A 505 -41.91 -25.80 4.83
CA LYS A 505 -43.10 -25.00 4.55
C LYS A 505 -43.37 -24.07 5.74
N GLY A 506 -43.59 -22.80 5.46
CA GLY A 506 -44.09 -21.82 6.42
C GLY A 506 -44.53 -20.56 5.69
N GLY A 507 -45.78 -20.53 5.24
CA GLY A 507 -46.43 -19.32 4.80
C GLY A 507 -47.25 -18.72 5.94
N LEU A 508 -47.35 -17.39 5.99
CA LEU A 508 -48.58 -16.62 6.22
C LEU A 508 -48.28 -15.10 6.22
N HIS A 509 -49.07 -14.39 5.39
CA HIS A 509 -49.63 -13.01 5.51
C HIS A 509 -48.71 -11.88 6.03
N GLY A 510 -48.51 -10.73 5.37
CA GLY A 510 -49.41 -9.95 4.51
C GLY A 510 -49.84 -8.68 5.26
N GLN A 511 -49.31 -7.50 4.88
CA GLN A 511 -49.98 -6.19 4.96
C GLN A 511 -49.09 -5.04 4.43
N ASP A 512 -49.50 -4.51 3.28
CA ASP A 512 -49.75 -3.12 2.90
C ASP A 512 -48.90 -1.93 3.41
N ASN A 513 -48.55 -1.12 2.40
CA ASN A 513 -48.54 0.35 2.33
C ASN A 513 -47.61 1.14 3.26
N MET A 514 -46.68 1.88 2.64
CA MET A 514 -46.77 3.34 2.55
C MET A 514 -45.60 3.88 1.71
N SER A 515 -45.97 4.45 0.57
CA SER A 515 -45.17 5.31 -0.29
C SER A 515 -44.88 6.65 0.38
N HIS A 516 -43.60 7.03 0.47
CA HIS A 516 -43.21 8.42 0.69
C HIS A 516 -42.37 8.92 -0.48
N SER A 517 -43.06 9.69 -1.33
CA SER A 517 -42.50 10.70 -2.22
C SER A 517 -41.82 11.79 -1.39
N PHE A 518 -40.56 12.11 -1.68
CA PHE A 518 -39.95 13.38 -1.28
C PHE A 518 -39.85 14.28 -2.50
N ASN A 519 -40.59 15.39 -2.42
CA ASN A 519 -40.51 16.53 -3.32
C ASN A 519 -39.15 17.24 -3.13
N TYR A 520 -38.54 17.60 -4.26
CA TYR A 520 -37.55 18.66 -4.33
C TYR A 520 -38.29 20.00 -4.43
N SER A 521 -38.05 20.89 -3.46
CA SER A 521 -38.29 22.33 -3.62
C SER A 521 -37.21 23.08 -2.84
N ASP A 522 -36.55 23.99 -3.57
CA ASP A 522 -35.92 25.24 -3.12
C ASP A 522 -34.87 25.18 -2.01
N TYR A 523 -33.63 25.52 -2.36
CA TYR A 523 -32.95 26.65 -1.73
C TYR A 523 -32.02 27.34 -2.76
N SER A 524 -32.05 28.67 -2.67
CA SER A 524 -31.37 29.69 -3.47
C SER A 524 -29.85 29.58 -3.51
#